data_AF-A0A0W0HSJ8-F1
#
_entry.id   AF-A0A0W0HSJ8-F1
#
_cell.length_a   1.000
_cell.length_b   1.000
_cell.length_c   1.000
_cell.angle_alpha   90.00
_cell.angle_beta   90.00
_cell.angle_gamma   90.00
#
_symmetry.space_group_name_H-M   'P 1'
#
loop_
_entity.id
_entity.type
_entity.pdbx_description
1 polymer ?
#
loop_
_entity_poly.entity_id
_entity_poly.type
_entity_poly.pdbx_seq_one_letter_code
_entity_poly.pdbx_strand_id
1 'polypeptide(L)'
;MVKFGHHPADIFDAFKSTREGIEVTMKDGVKTSITHAELEMARASAGFAGRGKVLQHAIVLYALSAKRAQNEDNDYSAHQGYEAALRTLNDGESPGEALGRLGLKNHMRKGDVQALKNGAIGTLATAHHSVAVIDGFIDLWGVKLPLANSGWEKAPHAWLLV
;
A
#
# COMPACT_ATOMS: atom_id res chain seq x y z
N MET A 1 2.79 16.57 10.53
CA MET A 1 3.77 16.89 9.48
C MET A 1 3.72 15.73 8.47
N VAL A 2 3.35 15.96 7.21
CA VAL A 2 3.11 14.86 6.26
C VAL A 2 4.42 14.51 5.55
N LYS A 3 5.13 13.50 6.07
CA LYS A 3 6.50 13.14 5.64
C LYS A 3 6.59 12.66 4.18
N PHE A 4 5.49 12.14 3.63
CA PHE A 4 5.39 11.60 2.27
C PHE A 4 4.34 12.33 1.42
N GLY A 5 4.06 13.60 1.75
CA GLY A 5 3.13 14.46 1.01
C GLY A 5 1.69 13.92 0.87
N HIS A 6 0.92 14.55 -0.02
CA HIS A 6 -0.50 14.22 -0.25
C HIS A 6 -0.75 13.60 -1.63
N HIS A 7 0.29 13.48 -2.45
CA HIS A 7 0.23 12.95 -3.82
C HIS A 7 1.07 11.66 -3.94
N PRO A 8 0.66 10.64 -4.73
CA PRO A 8 1.40 9.40 -4.91
C PRO A 8 2.85 9.61 -5.35
N ALA A 9 3.10 10.63 -6.17
CA ALA A 9 4.45 10.98 -6.60
C ALA A 9 5.41 11.25 -5.44
N ASP A 10 4.90 11.73 -4.30
CA ASP A 10 5.69 12.13 -3.15
C ASP A 10 6.32 10.91 -2.42
N ILE A 11 5.84 9.69 -2.69
CA ILE A 11 6.41 8.47 -2.11
C ILE A 11 7.53 7.86 -2.96
N PHE A 12 7.70 8.31 -4.21
CA PHE A 12 8.66 7.77 -5.17
C PHE A 12 9.83 8.76 -5.38
N ASP A 13 10.93 8.29 -5.95
CA ASP A 13 12.04 9.17 -6.36
C ASP A 13 11.81 9.75 -7.76
N ALA A 14 11.09 9.02 -8.61
CA ALA A 14 10.56 9.54 -9.87
C ALA A 14 9.15 9.00 -10.12
N PHE A 15 8.28 9.86 -10.65
CA PHE A 15 6.92 9.53 -11.05
C PHE A 15 6.60 10.26 -12.35
N LYS A 16 6.25 9.53 -13.40
CA LYS A 16 6.00 10.09 -14.73
C LYS A 16 4.75 9.48 -15.33
N SER A 17 3.75 10.31 -15.61
CA SER A 17 2.65 9.93 -16.50
C SER A 17 3.14 9.95 -17.94
N THR A 18 2.87 8.86 -18.67
CA THR A 18 3.19 8.70 -20.10
C THR A 18 1.91 8.59 -20.91
N ARG A 19 2.01 8.38 -22.22
CA ARG A 19 0.85 8.13 -23.07
C ARG A 19 0.30 6.71 -22.84
N GLU A 20 1.15 5.80 -22.39
CA GLU A 20 0.87 4.38 -22.20
C GLU A 20 0.40 4.07 -20.77
N GLY A 21 0.82 4.88 -19.79
CA GLY A 21 0.42 4.75 -18.39
C GLY A 21 1.27 5.56 -17.41
N ILE A 22 1.86 4.89 -16.43
CA ILE A 22 2.66 5.50 -15.35
C ILE A 22 3.96 4.75 -15.18
N GLU A 23 5.08 5.46 -15.15
CA GLU A 23 6.42 4.95 -14.84
C GLU A 23 6.88 5.53 -13.50
N VAL A 24 7.46 4.68 -12.64
CA VAL A 24 8.02 5.11 -11.36
C VAL A 24 9.42 4.54 -11.10
N THR A 25 10.21 5.29 -10.35
CA THR A 25 11.41 4.79 -9.67
C THR A 25 11.16 4.90 -8.17
N MET A 26 11.16 3.76 -7.49
CA MET A 26 10.90 3.66 -6.05
C MET A 26 12.14 4.01 -5.22
N LYS A 27 11.94 4.32 -3.93
CA LYS A 27 13.03 4.72 -3.01
C LYS A 27 14.06 3.62 -2.73
N ASP A 28 13.72 2.37 -3.02
CA ASP A 28 14.64 1.24 -2.95
C ASP A 28 15.31 0.91 -4.30
N GLY A 29 15.20 1.79 -5.28
CA GLY A 29 15.84 1.70 -6.59
C GLY A 29 15.07 0.88 -7.63
N VAL A 30 13.97 0.22 -7.25
CA VAL A 30 13.15 -0.56 -8.19
C VAL A 30 12.43 0.37 -9.17
N LYS A 31 12.50 0.01 -10.46
CA LYS A 31 11.76 0.68 -11.52
C LYS A 31 10.58 -0.18 -11.93
N THR A 32 9.42 0.42 -12.06
CA THR A 32 8.23 -0.28 -12.55
C THR A 32 7.35 0.66 -13.36
N SER A 33 6.44 0.07 -14.13
CA SER A 33 5.49 0.80 -14.93
C SER A 33 4.18 0.04 -15.05
N ILE A 34 3.07 0.76 -15.01
CA ILE A 34 1.73 0.22 -15.27
C ILE A 34 1.15 0.89 -16.50
N THR A 35 0.35 0.14 -17.26
CA THR A 35 -0.43 0.69 -18.38
C THR A 35 -1.74 1.30 -17.90
N HIS A 36 -2.40 2.09 -18.74
CA HIS A 36 -3.77 2.54 -18.48
C HIS A 36 -4.77 1.38 -18.32
N ALA A 37 -4.59 0.29 -19.07
CA ALA A 37 -5.44 -0.91 -18.93
C ALA A 37 -5.25 -1.58 -17.55
N GLU A 38 -4.00 -1.66 -17.08
CA GLU A 38 -3.68 -2.20 -15.75
C GLU A 38 -4.20 -1.32 -14.62
N LEU A 39 -4.16 0.00 -14.79
CA LEU A 39 -4.75 0.93 -13.83
C LEU A 39 -6.27 0.73 -13.71
N GLU A 40 -6.97 0.48 -14.82
CA GLU A 40 -8.40 0.21 -14.80
C GLU A 40 -8.74 -1.19 -14.23
N MET A 41 -7.92 -2.20 -14.50
CA MET A 41 -8.03 -3.50 -13.81
C MET A 41 -7.86 -3.34 -12.30
N ALA A 42 -6.86 -2.58 -11.85
CA ALA A 42 -6.65 -2.31 -10.44
C ALA A 42 -7.84 -1.54 -9.82
N ARG A 43 -8.41 -0.57 -10.53
CA ARG A 43 -9.62 0.15 -10.09
C ARG A 43 -10.80 -0.81 -9.87
N ALA A 44 -11.00 -1.76 -10.77
CA ALA A 44 -12.09 -2.74 -10.67
C ALA A 44 -11.87 -3.74 -9.52
N SER A 45 -10.62 -4.11 -9.24
CA SER A 45 -10.27 -5.13 -8.23
C SER A 45 -10.01 -4.58 -6.83
N ALA A 46 -9.75 -3.28 -6.67
CA ALA A 46 -9.27 -2.71 -5.39
C ALA A 46 -10.27 -2.84 -4.24
N GLY A 47 -11.57 -2.83 -4.51
CA GLY A 47 -12.61 -2.89 -3.46
C GLY A 47 -12.64 -1.69 -2.51
N PHE A 48 -11.88 -0.62 -2.80
CA PHE A 48 -11.83 0.57 -1.95
C PHE A 48 -13.14 1.35 -1.98
N ALA A 49 -13.66 1.68 -0.80
CA ALA A 49 -14.72 2.66 -0.64
C ALA A 49 -14.15 4.09 -0.75
N GLY A 50 -15.01 5.03 -1.12
CA GLY A 50 -14.67 6.46 -1.14
C GLY A 50 -14.84 7.10 -2.53
N ARG A 51 -14.29 8.32 -2.70
CA ARG A 51 -14.40 9.11 -3.93
C ARG A 51 -13.30 10.16 -4.04
N GLY A 52 -13.14 10.72 -5.23
CA GLY A 52 -12.25 11.85 -5.49
C GLY A 52 -10.77 11.48 -5.55
N LYS A 53 -9.90 12.48 -5.38
CA LYS A 53 -8.45 12.36 -5.61
C LYS A 53 -7.78 11.33 -4.70
N VAL A 54 -8.20 11.21 -3.45
CA VAL A 54 -7.62 10.24 -2.51
C VAL A 54 -7.85 8.80 -2.99
N LEU A 55 -9.06 8.48 -3.46
CA LEU A 55 -9.34 7.16 -4.04
C LEU A 55 -8.50 6.93 -5.30
N GLN A 56 -8.38 7.93 -6.17
CA GLN A 56 -7.54 7.82 -7.38
C GLN A 56 -6.07 7.56 -7.02
N HIS A 57 -5.55 8.25 -6.00
CA HIS A 57 -4.20 8.05 -5.48
C HIS A 57 -4.01 6.63 -4.92
N ALA A 58 -4.94 6.15 -4.10
CA ALA A 58 -4.90 4.80 -3.54
C ALA A 58 -4.90 3.72 -4.63
N ILE A 59 -5.72 3.88 -5.68
CA ILE A 59 -5.76 2.97 -6.83
C ILE A 59 -4.41 2.94 -7.56
N VAL A 60 -3.78 4.10 -7.79
CA VAL A 60 -2.45 4.16 -8.42
C VAL A 60 -1.39 3.41 -7.59
N LEU A 61 -1.39 3.61 -6.27
CA LEU A 61 -0.47 2.92 -5.37
C LEU A 61 -0.71 1.40 -5.35
N TYR A 62 -1.97 0.98 -5.27
CA TYR A 62 -2.36 -0.43 -5.35
C TYR A 62 -1.91 -1.06 -6.68
N ALA A 63 -2.12 -0.36 -7.80
CA ALA A 63 -1.73 -0.82 -9.12
C ALA A 63 -0.21 -1.02 -9.26
N LEU A 64 0.59 -0.08 -8.78
CA LEU A 64 2.06 -0.16 -8.79
C LEU A 64 2.57 -1.27 -7.86
N SER A 65 1.94 -1.44 -6.69
CA SER A 65 2.23 -2.56 -5.78
C SER A 65 1.99 -3.91 -6.45
N ALA A 66 0.83 -4.08 -7.10
CA ALA A 66 0.50 -5.31 -7.83
C ALA A 66 1.48 -5.58 -8.98
N LYS A 67 1.93 -4.53 -9.69
CA LYS A 67 2.88 -4.68 -10.78
C LYS A 67 4.24 -5.15 -10.27
N ARG A 68 4.70 -4.60 -9.15
CA ARG A 68 5.93 -5.07 -8.51
C ARG A 68 5.79 -6.51 -8.04
N ALA A 69 4.67 -6.87 -7.41
CA ALA A 69 4.40 -8.24 -7.00
C ALA A 69 4.45 -9.22 -8.19
N GLN A 70 3.84 -8.85 -9.33
CA GLN A 70 3.93 -9.62 -10.56
C GLN A 70 5.39 -9.76 -11.05
N ASN A 71 6.14 -8.65 -11.10
CA ASN A 71 7.51 -8.65 -11.63
C ASN A 71 8.50 -9.42 -10.75
N GLU A 72 8.29 -9.42 -9.43
CA GLU A 72 9.13 -10.09 -8.43
C GLU A 72 8.67 -11.53 -8.14
N ASP A 73 7.66 -12.04 -8.87
CA ASP A 73 7.08 -13.38 -8.70
C ASP A 73 6.56 -13.66 -7.28
N ASN A 74 5.90 -12.66 -6.70
CA ASN A 74 5.22 -12.80 -5.41
C ASN A 74 4.20 -13.96 -5.50
N ASP A 75 4.22 -14.82 -4.49
CA ASP A 75 3.42 -16.04 -4.41
C ASP A 75 3.60 -17.02 -5.58
N TYR A 76 4.73 -16.94 -6.30
CA TYR A 76 5.05 -17.75 -7.48
C TYR A 76 3.98 -17.64 -8.59
N SER A 77 3.33 -16.47 -8.69
CA SER A 77 2.17 -16.23 -9.54
C SER A 77 2.43 -15.33 -10.76
N ALA A 78 3.68 -14.91 -11.01
CA ALA A 78 4.02 -14.01 -12.13
C ALA A 78 3.54 -14.53 -13.48
N HIS A 79 3.65 -15.84 -13.68
CA HIS A 79 3.25 -16.54 -14.90
C HIS A 79 1.73 -16.46 -15.18
N GLN A 80 0.92 -16.14 -14.17
CA GLN A 80 -0.52 -15.96 -14.28
C GLN A 80 -0.92 -14.50 -14.60
N GLY A 81 0.05 -13.59 -14.68
CA GLY A 81 -0.16 -12.22 -15.13
C GLY A 81 -0.62 -11.25 -14.04
N TYR A 82 -0.92 -10.02 -14.47
CA TYR A 82 -1.22 -8.90 -13.58
C TYR A 82 -2.52 -9.09 -12.77
N GLU A 83 -3.54 -9.70 -13.39
CA GLU A 83 -4.81 -10.00 -12.72
C GLU A 83 -4.63 -10.98 -11.55
N ALA A 84 -3.74 -11.96 -11.69
CA ALA A 84 -3.40 -12.85 -10.59
C ALA A 84 -2.73 -12.10 -9.45
N ALA A 85 -1.76 -11.23 -9.74
CA ALA A 85 -1.11 -10.40 -8.74
C ALA A 85 -2.11 -9.49 -7.99
N LEU A 86 -3.11 -8.91 -8.68
CA LEU A 86 -4.17 -8.14 -8.01
C LEU A 86 -4.96 -8.99 -7.00
N ARG A 87 -5.24 -10.25 -7.32
CA ARG A 87 -5.98 -11.17 -6.44
C ARG A 87 -5.17 -11.56 -5.20
N THR A 88 -3.89 -11.89 -5.36
CA THR A 88 -3.07 -12.38 -4.24
C THR A 88 -2.79 -11.28 -3.22
N LEU A 89 -2.66 -10.03 -3.64
CA LEU A 89 -2.49 -8.90 -2.73
C LEU A 89 -3.65 -8.68 -1.75
N ASN A 90 -4.82 -9.26 -2.03
CA ASN A 90 -5.99 -9.17 -1.15
C ASN A 90 -6.14 -10.39 -0.21
N ASP A 91 -5.22 -11.36 -0.24
CA ASP A 91 -5.33 -12.63 0.47
C ASP A 91 -4.14 -12.88 1.43
N GLY A 92 -4.18 -12.25 2.61
CA GLY A 92 -3.31 -12.65 3.73
C GLY A 92 -1.99 -11.89 3.88
N GLU A 93 -1.92 -10.63 3.47
CA GLU A 93 -0.74 -9.76 3.61
C GLU A 93 -0.29 -9.52 5.06
N SER A 94 1.02 -9.56 5.27
CA SER A 94 1.67 -9.24 6.54
C SER A 94 1.94 -7.74 6.71
N PRO A 95 2.06 -7.23 7.95
CA PRO A 95 2.43 -5.84 8.22
C PRO A 95 3.70 -5.42 7.48
N GLY A 96 3.63 -4.30 6.77
CA GLY A 96 4.76 -3.69 6.08
C GLY A 96 4.99 -4.19 4.65
N GLU A 97 4.37 -5.30 4.21
CA GLU A 97 4.59 -5.85 2.86
C GLU A 97 4.13 -4.88 1.76
N ALA A 98 2.94 -4.29 1.93
CA ALA A 98 2.45 -3.28 0.99
C ALA A 98 3.39 -2.06 0.88
N LEU A 99 3.91 -1.56 2.00
CA LEU A 99 4.87 -0.46 2.02
C LEU A 99 6.21 -0.88 1.41
N GLY A 100 6.64 -2.11 1.65
CA GLY A 100 7.81 -2.73 1.02
C GLY A 100 7.69 -2.76 -0.49
N ARG A 101 6.53 -3.19 -1.02
CA ARG A 101 6.25 -3.18 -2.47
C ARG A 101 6.16 -1.78 -3.06
N LEU A 102 5.84 -0.77 -2.26
CA LEU A 102 5.95 0.64 -2.66
C LEU A 102 7.38 1.20 -2.55
N GLY A 103 8.35 0.35 -2.18
CA GLY A 103 9.78 0.68 -2.09
C GLY A 103 10.20 1.37 -0.81
N LEU A 104 9.36 1.32 0.24
CA LEU A 104 9.60 2.00 1.50
C LEU A 104 10.31 1.11 2.54
N LYS A 105 10.87 -0.05 2.14
CA LYS A 105 11.52 -1.00 3.05
C LYS A 105 12.62 -0.38 3.93
N ASN A 106 13.38 0.56 3.37
CA ASN A 106 14.45 1.29 4.08
C ASN A 106 13.93 2.51 4.86
N HIS A 107 12.63 2.80 4.75
CA HIS A 107 11.92 3.89 5.42
C HIS A 107 10.92 3.35 6.44
N MET A 108 11.13 2.12 6.91
CA MET A 108 10.30 1.49 7.92
C MET A 108 11.16 0.93 9.06
N ARG A 109 10.57 0.85 10.25
CA ARG A 109 11.11 0.10 11.37
C ARG A 109 10.00 -0.63 12.11
N LYS A 110 10.36 -1.67 12.85
CA LYS A 110 9.45 -2.29 13.82
C LYS A 110 9.03 -1.26 14.87
N GLY A 111 7.77 -1.34 15.28
CA GLY A 111 7.22 -0.57 16.38
C GLY A 111 6.05 -1.30 17.02
N ASP A 112 5.19 -0.55 17.69
CA ASP A 112 4.05 -1.08 18.42
C ASP A 112 2.77 -0.27 18.13
N VAL A 113 1.65 -0.83 18.57
CA VAL A 113 0.32 -0.22 18.46
C VAL A 113 0.26 1.12 19.21
N GLN A 114 0.99 1.28 20.31
CA GLN A 114 0.94 2.52 21.10
C GLN A 114 1.54 3.69 20.34
N ALA A 115 2.64 3.49 19.61
CA ALA A 115 3.20 4.50 18.72
C ALA A 115 2.21 4.92 17.64
N LEU A 116 1.49 3.97 17.05
CA LEU A 116 0.45 4.23 16.05
C LEU A 116 -0.74 5.01 16.64
N LYS A 117 -1.18 4.66 17.86
CA LYS A 117 -2.20 5.42 18.61
C LYS A 117 -1.76 6.85 18.90
N ASN A 118 -0.47 7.06 19.11
CA ASN A 118 0.12 8.37 19.38
C ASN A 118 0.42 9.18 18.10
N GLY A 119 -0.06 8.72 16.94
CA GLY A 119 0.00 9.47 15.67
C GLY A 119 1.16 9.08 14.76
N ALA A 120 1.92 8.03 15.07
CA ALA A 120 2.83 7.48 14.07
C ALA A 120 2.04 6.92 12.86
N ILE A 121 2.65 7.00 11.68
CA ILE A 121 2.10 6.41 10.46
C ILE A 121 2.73 5.04 10.27
N GLY A 122 1.96 4.06 9.82
CA GLY A 122 2.49 2.72 9.59
C GLY A 122 1.43 1.70 9.20
N THR A 123 1.74 0.44 9.43
CA THR A 123 0.84 -0.69 9.21
C THR A 123 0.86 -1.62 10.41
N LEU A 124 -0.27 -2.26 10.69
CA LEU A 124 -0.36 -3.36 11.64
C LEU A 124 -1.19 -4.49 11.03
N ALA A 125 -1.20 -5.67 11.64
CA ALA A 125 -2.07 -6.75 11.21
C ALA A 125 -2.59 -7.56 12.38
N THR A 126 -3.72 -8.19 12.14
CA THR A 126 -4.19 -9.34 12.90
C THR A 126 -3.82 -10.63 12.17
N ALA A 127 -4.23 -11.78 12.69
CA ALA A 127 -4.04 -13.06 12.02
C ALA A 127 -4.74 -13.17 10.65
N HIS A 128 -5.61 -12.22 10.28
CA HIS A 128 -6.46 -12.30 9.08
C HIS A 128 -6.24 -11.16 8.09
N HIS A 129 -5.74 -10.00 8.54
CA HIS A 129 -5.72 -8.82 7.69
C HIS A 129 -4.70 -7.78 8.18
N SER A 130 -4.09 -7.05 7.24
CA SER A 130 -3.22 -5.91 7.51
C SER A 130 -3.89 -4.60 7.07
N VAL A 131 -3.68 -3.54 7.85
CA VAL A 131 -4.24 -2.20 7.61
C VAL A 131 -3.17 -1.14 7.73
N ALA A 132 -3.34 -0.05 6.97
CA ALA A 132 -2.61 1.18 7.19
C ALA A 132 -3.18 1.92 8.40
N VAL A 133 -2.32 2.62 9.15
CA VAL A 133 -2.71 3.48 10.26
C VAL A 133 -2.12 4.87 10.06
N ILE A 134 -3.00 5.88 10.10
CA ILE A 134 -2.66 7.29 9.93
C ILE A 134 -3.32 8.07 11.06
N ASP A 135 -2.53 8.83 11.82
CA ASP A 135 -3.00 9.68 12.93
C ASP A 135 -3.90 8.94 13.94
N GLY A 136 -3.58 7.67 14.24
CA GLY A 136 -4.36 6.84 15.17
C GLY A 136 -5.66 6.25 14.60
N PHE A 137 -5.86 6.31 13.28
CA PHE A 137 -7.00 5.69 12.59
C PHE A 137 -6.52 4.61 11.63
N ILE A 138 -7.19 3.46 11.66
CA ILE A 138 -7.00 2.41 10.66
C ILE A 138 -7.77 2.78 9.39
N ASP A 139 -7.21 2.45 8.24
CA ASP A 139 -7.91 2.39 6.97
C ASP A 139 -8.32 0.94 6.67
N LEU A 140 -9.63 0.71 6.57
CA LEU A 140 -10.20 -0.59 6.25
C LEU A 140 -10.94 -0.48 4.92
N TRP A 141 -10.23 -0.73 3.82
CA TRP A 141 -10.72 -0.55 2.45
C TRP A 141 -11.31 0.86 2.21
N GLY A 142 -10.64 1.91 2.68
CA GLY A 142 -11.12 3.30 2.55
C GLY A 142 -12.10 3.74 3.65
N VAL A 143 -12.46 2.86 4.59
CA VAL A 143 -13.25 3.22 5.78
C VAL A 143 -12.31 3.58 6.92
N LYS A 144 -12.40 4.83 7.37
CA LYS A 144 -11.63 5.35 8.51
C LYS A 144 -12.27 4.91 9.82
N LEU A 145 -11.54 4.14 10.63
CA LEU A 145 -11.98 3.69 11.96
C LEU A 145 -10.94 4.07 13.03
N PRO A 146 -11.34 4.42 14.26
CA PRO A 146 -10.38 4.64 15.34
C PRO A 146 -9.59 3.35 15.64
N LEU A 147 -8.27 3.46 15.78
CA LEU A 147 -7.47 2.35 16.33
C LEU A 147 -7.77 2.17 17.82
N ALA A 148 -7.98 3.27 18.54
CA ALA A 148 -8.32 3.26 19.95
C ALA A 148 -9.65 2.52 20.22
N ASN A 149 -9.67 1.67 21.24
CA ASN A 149 -10.80 0.84 21.66
C ASN A 149 -11.30 -0.14 20.58
N SER A 150 -10.44 -0.51 19.64
CA SER A 150 -10.75 -1.47 18.58
C SER A 150 -10.10 -2.85 18.85
N GLY A 151 -10.58 -3.89 18.14
CA GLY A 151 -9.94 -5.21 18.17
C GLY A 151 -8.50 -5.22 17.65
N TRP A 152 -8.10 -4.19 16.90
CA TRP A 152 -6.77 -4.04 16.31
C TRP A 152 -5.69 -3.64 17.33
N GLU A 153 -6.08 -3.24 18.55
CA GLU A 153 -5.11 -2.94 19.60
C GLU A 153 -4.27 -4.16 20.03
N LYS A 154 -4.79 -5.36 19.74
CA LYS A 154 -4.13 -6.64 20.06
C LYS A 154 -3.20 -7.12 18.95
N ALA A 155 -2.97 -6.30 17.92
CA ALA A 155 -2.08 -6.65 16.81
C ALA A 155 -0.67 -6.98 17.35
N PRO A 156 -0.13 -8.18 17.07
CA PRO A 156 1.16 -8.60 17.63
C PRO A 156 2.35 -7.88 16.99
N HIS A 157 2.16 -7.33 15.78
CA HIS A 157 3.21 -6.72 14.97
C HIS A 157 2.74 -5.42 14.33
N ALA A 158 3.60 -4.41 14.40
CA ALA A 158 3.43 -3.14 13.72
C ALA A 158 4.75 -2.70 13.07
N TRP A 159 4.63 -2.07 11.91
CA TRP A 159 5.71 -1.36 11.24
C TRP A 159 5.37 0.11 11.16
N LEU A 160 6.33 0.94 11.53
CA LEU A 160 6.21 2.38 11.51
C LEU A 160 7.01 2.92 10.33
N LEU A 161 6.41 3.85 9.62
CA LEU A 161 7.08 4.61 8.57
C LEU A 161 7.96 5.70 9.24
N VAL A 162 9.23 5.79 8.85
CA VAL A 162 10.26 6.59 9.53
C VAL A 162 11.05 7.52 8.64
#